data_AF-Q116N3-F1
#
_entry.id   AF-Q116N3-F1
#
_cell.length_a   1.000
_cell.length_b   1.000
_cell.length_c   1.000
_cell.angle_alpha   90.00
_cell.angle_beta   90.00
_cell.angle_gamma   90.00
#
_symmetry.space_group_name_H-M   'P 1'
#
loop_
_entity.id
_entity.type
_entity.pdbx_description
1 polymer ?
#
loop_
_entity_poly.entity_id
_entity_poly.type
_entity_poly.pdbx_seq_one_letter_code
_entity_poly.pdbx_strand_id
1 'polypeptide(L)'
;MKPDNYSSELTNSVRVTKTLETLPRGWISLSEDELIEAYNYAPRVLSRKAIKVSKIDFRGWRYSNSEVLLGEERNGNYWVMVTEKGCYWLLPKANFRINSFNKDTVKSLFKFNGSLSEDAREFILVKLAKVSLTPGGDQWRLEERGVLDFGGNSQLSRLQSELEGVKEEREKLESELRLARDERDRFASQVAELAYDRLQKTLAKLEEGDRWRSNLTERLERLEQAGALQEQRCSNLEADYFQRLAQLKSELSEKLVQLQSQLSKLEESEINNIYQLQEITHKQKNNTTYLKAVGAEINKINSQILKLKEELQRLLEGELRPIKELVSLFGGWLRNSP
;
A
#
# COMPACT_ATOMS: atom_id res chain seq x y z
N MET A 1 48.97 -27.82 -128.78
CA MET A 1 47.53 -27.66 -129.08
C MET A 1 46.87 -27.02 -127.86
N LYS A 2 46.29 -25.82 -128.02
CA LYS A 2 45.16 -25.35 -127.20
C LYS A 2 43.87 -25.70 -127.96
N PRO A 3 42.76 -25.94 -127.24
CA PRO A 3 41.66 -24.97 -127.14
C PRO A 3 41.18 -24.82 -125.67
N ASP A 4 40.70 -23.68 -125.13
CA ASP A 4 39.43 -22.93 -125.36
C ASP A 4 38.19 -23.75 -124.92
N ASN A 5 37.12 -23.29 -124.22
CA ASN A 5 36.62 -22.03 -123.65
C ASN A 5 35.25 -22.35 -122.95
N TYR A 6 34.69 -21.40 -122.17
CA TYR A 6 33.29 -21.21 -121.71
C TYR A 6 32.71 -21.78 -120.40
N SER A 7 32.63 -20.88 -119.40
CA SER A 7 31.48 -20.36 -118.60
C SER A 7 30.10 -21.06 -118.57
N SER A 8 29.52 -21.18 -117.36
CA SER A 8 28.11 -20.87 -116.96
C SER A 8 27.86 -21.32 -115.50
N GLU A 9 27.69 -20.38 -114.55
CA GLU A 9 26.44 -19.85 -113.99
C GLU A 9 25.92 -20.57 -112.73
N LEU A 10 25.41 -19.72 -111.81
CA LEU A 10 24.98 -20.00 -110.44
C LEU A 10 23.71 -20.86 -110.35
N THR A 11 23.60 -21.66 -109.27
CA THR A 11 22.35 -21.75 -108.50
C THR A 11 22.60 -22.02 -107.02
N ASN A 12 21.92 -21.23 -106.18
CA ASN A 12 21.94 -21.20 -104.72
C ASN A 12 21.50 -22.52 -104.06
N SER A 13 22.17 -22.90 -102.97
CA SER A 13 21.54 -23.63 -101.87
C SER A 13 22.09 -23.15 -100.53
N VAL A 14 21.22 -22.46 -99.82
CA VAL A 14 21.38 -22.04 -98.42
C VAL A 14 21.46 -23.28 -97.54
N ARG A 15 22.56 -23.42 -96.79
CA ARG A 15 22.57 -24.13 -95.50
C ARG A 15 23.02 -23.17 -94.42
N VAL A 16 22.02 -22.51 -93.82
CA VAL A 16 22.10 -22.01 -92.45
C VAL A 16 22.19 -23.23 -91.56
N THR A 17 23.33 -23.43 -90.90
CA THR A 17 23.38 -24.22 -89.68
C THR A 17 24.35 -23.60 -88.67
N LYS A 18 23.73 -22.89 -87.72
CA LYS A 18 24.14 -22.72 -86.32
C LYS A 18 25.40 -21.89 -86.09
N THR A 19 25.18 -20.58 -86.03
CA THR A 19 25.46 -19.78 -84.83
C THR A 19 25.20 -20.61 -83.58
N LEU A 20 26.26 -21.18 -83.01
CA LEU A 20 26.32 -21.50 -81.59
C LEU A 20 27.12 -20.36 -80.99
N GLU A 21 26.39 -19.42 -80.41
CA GLU A 21 26.89 -18.45 -79.45
C GLU A 21 27.68 -19.24 -78.39
N THR A 22 28.98 -19.37 -78.59
CA THR A 22 29.88 -19.79 -77.52
C THR A 22 29.87 -18.66 -76.51
N LEU A 23 29.10 -18.85 -75.43
CA LEU A 23 29.10 -17.98 -74.26
C LEU A 23 30.56 -17.58 -73.93
N PRO A 24 30.95 -16.30 -74.03
CA PRO A 24 32.28 -15.85 -73.70
C PRO A 24 32.62 -16.21 -72.25
N ARG A 25 33.81 -16.78 -72.07
CA ARG A 25 34.41 -17.04 -70.76
C ARG A 25 34.39 -15.75 -69.90
N GLY A 26 33.96 -15.85 -68.64
CA GLY A 26 34.31 -14.85 -67.61
C GLY A 26 33.34 -13.70 -67.35
N TRP A 27 32.04 -13.83 -67.62
CA TRP A 27 31.06 -12.76 -67.35
C TRP A 27 30.92 -12.42 -65.85
N ILE A 28 30.71 -11.13 -65.57
CA ILE A 28 30.47 -10.57 -64.24
C ILE A 28 29.09 -9.92 -64.17
N SER A 29 28.34 -10.24 -63.11
CA SER A 29 27.05 -9.69 -62.72
C SER A 29 27.21 -8.39 -61.92
N LEU A 30 28.00 -7.44 -62.43
CA LEU A 30 28.21 -6.12 -61.81
C LEU A 30 27.85 -5.05 -62.84
N SER A 31 27.20 -4.00 -62.38
CA SER A 31 27.04 -2.74 -63.10
C SER A 31 28.38 -2.02 -63.29
N GLU A 32 28.39 -0.97 -64.12
CA GLU A 32 29.59 -0.14 -64.34
C GLU A 32 30.10 0.45 -63.01
N ASP A 33 29.20 1.00 -62.20
CA ASP A 33 29.52 1.64 -60.91
C ASP A 33 30.04 0.62 -59.88
N GLU A 34 29.39 -0.54 -59.76
CA GLU A 34 29.84 -1.60 -58.86
C GLU A 34 31.20 -2.17 -59.30
N LEU A 35 31.50 -2.21 -60.60
CA LEU A 35 32.81 -2.63 -61.11
C LEU A 35 33.90 -1.60 -60.78
N ILE A 36 33.57 -0.30 -60.85
CA ILE A 36 34.47 0.78 -60.43
C ILE A 36 34.74 0.70 -58.92
N GLU A 37 33.71 0.52 -58.10
CA GLU A 37 33.85 0.38 -56.65
C GLU A 37 34.67 -0.86 -56.28
N ALA A 38 34.35 -2.01 -56.87
CA ALA A 38 35.08 -3.26 -56.66
C ALA A 38 36.56 -3.14 -57.07
N TYR A 39 36.84 -2.41 -58.16
CA TYR A 39 38.21 -2.15 -58.60
C TYR A 39 38.97 -1.24 -57.62
N ASN A 40 38.36 -0.16 -57.15
CA ASN A 40 39.01 0.78 -56.24
C ASN A 40 39.22 0.21 -54.82
N TYR A 41 38.32 -0.66 -54.36
CA TYR A 41 38.43 -1.30 -53.03
C TYR A 41 39.31 -2.56 -53.03
N ALA A 42 39.10 -3.47 -53.99
CA ALA A 42 39.74 -4.79 -54.00
C ALA A 42 40.01 -5.32 -55.43
N PRO A 43 40.93 -4.70 -56.19
CA PRO A 43 41.13 -5.01 -57.62
C PRO A 43 41.60 -6.44 -57.88
N ARG A 44 42.26 -7.08 -56.90
CA ARG A 44 42.74 -8.47 -57.02
C ARG A 44 41.61 -9.47 -57.22
N VAL A 45 40.40 -9.19 -56.72
CA VAL A 45 39.24 -10.08 -56.83
C VAL A 45 38.79 -10.22 -58.28
N LEU A 46 38.89 -9.14 -59.07
CA LEU A 46 38.48 -9.10 -60.47
C LEU A 46 39.38 -9.93 -61.39
N SER A 47 40.63 -10.20 -60.97
CA SER A 47 41.63 -10.91 -61.78
C SER A 47 41.22 -12.31 -62.24
N ARG A 48 40.33 -13.00 -61.50
CA ARG A 48 39.91 -14.38 -61.80
C ARG A 48 39.00 -14.49 -63.01
N LYS A 49 38.27 -13.42 -63.32
CA LYS A 49 37.30 -13.35 -64.42
C LYS A 49 37.76 -12.42 -65.54
N ALA A 50 38.91 -11.76 -65.36
CA ALA A 50 39.48 -10.84 -66.32
C ALA A 50 40.14 -11.54 -67.51
N ILE A 51 39.87 -11.02 -68.71
CA ILE A 51 40.65 -11.35 -69.91
C ILE A 51 41.86 -10.42 -69.95
N LYS A 52 43.07 -10.99 -69.96
CA LYS A 52 44.31 -10.20 -69.92
C LYS A 52 44.67 -9.73 -71.31
N VAL A 53 44.81 -8.43 -71.50
CA VAL A 53 45.09 -7.82 -72.80
C VAL A 53 46.22 -6.80 -72.73
N SER A 54 46.87 -6.58 -73.87
CA SER A 54 47.85 -5.52 -74.09
C SER A 54 47.59 -4.81 -75.41
N LYS A 55 48.09 -3.58 -75.52
CA LYS A 55 48.05 -2.82 -76.77
C LYS A 55 48.91 -3.51 -77.83
N ILE A 56 48.35 -3.68 -79.03
CA ILE A 56 49.08 -4.23 -80.17
C ILE A 56 49.83 -3.10 -80.88
N ASP A 57 51.15 -3.20 -80.93
CA ASP A 57 52.00 -2.29 -81.71
C ASP A 57 52.28 -2.90 -83.10
N PHE A 58 51.62 -2.39 -84.14
CA PHE A 58 51.91 -2.81 -85.52
C PHE A 58 53.23 -2.19 -85.98
N ARG A 59 54.34 -2.93 -85.83
CA ARG A 59 55.62 -2.54 -86.44
C ARG A 59 55.56 -2.83 -87.94
N GLY A 60 55.27 -1.82 -88.77
CA GLY A 60 55.61 -1.86 -90.20
C GLY A 60 54.53 -1.43 -91.21
N TRP A 61 53.31 -1.09 -90.81
CA TRP A 61 52.28 -0.57 -91.74
C TRP A 61 51.91 0.87 -91.41
N ARG A 62 52.08 1.78 -92.39
CA ARG A 62 51.52 3.13 -92.34
C ARG A 62 50.00 3.05 -92.51
N TYR A 63 49.30 2.77 -91.42
CA TYR A 63 47.90 3.16 -91.28
C TYR A 63 47.84 4.45 -90.48
N SER A 64 47.12 5.41 -91.05
CA SER A 64 46.78 6.70 -90.48
C SER A 64 46.17 6.57 -89.08
N ASN A 65 46.82 7.25 -88.14
CA ASN A 65 46.37 7.64 -86.79
C ASN A 65 44.89 7.43 -86.50
N SER A 66 44.55 6.58 -85.52
CA SER A 66 43.62 6.87 -84.39
C SER A 66 43.17 5.61 -83.65
N GLU A 67 43.22 4.43 -84.28
CA GLU A 67 42.57 3.24 -83.74
C GLU A 67 43.47 2.49 -82.75
N VAL A 68 43.01 2.34 -81.50
CA VAL A 68 43.72 1.59 -80.47
C VAL A 68 43.16 0.17 -80.41
N LEU A 69 44.01 -0.81 -80.76
CA LEU A 69 43.68 -2.24 -80.72
C LEU A 69 44.40 -2.94 -79.56
N LEU A 70 43.68 -3.86 -78.94
CA LEU A 70 44.11 -4.66 -77.80
C LEU A 70 44.00 -6.14 -78.17
N GLY A 71 45.04 -6.91 -77.86
CA GLY A 71 45.08 -8.36 -78.08
C GLY A 71 45.24 -9.10 -76.76
N GLU A 72 44.77 -10.35 -76.72
CA GLU A 72 44.94 -11.21 -75.55
C GLU A 72 46.43 -11.54 -75.35
N GLU A 73 46.92 -11.34 -74.12
CA GLU A 73 48.30 -11.62 -73.77
C GLU A 73 48.36 -12.22 -72.36
N ARG A 74 49.17 -13.29 -72.18
CA ARG A 74 49.31 -13.97 -70.88
C ARG A 74 49.68 -13.02 -69.73
N ASN A 75 50.49 -12.01 -70.02
CA ASN A 75 50.94 -10.98 -69.09
C ASN A 75 50.41 -9.58 -69.47
N GLY A 76 49.17 -9.53 -69.96
CA GLY A 76 48.48 -8.30 -70.32
C GLY A 76 48.55 -7.21 -69.24
N ASN A 77 48.83 -5.98 -69.66
CA ASN A 77 48.86 -4.83 -68.77
C ASN A 77 47.47 -4.32 -68.37
N TYR A 78 46.45 -4.74 -69.12
CA TYR A 78 45.07 -4.35 -68.93
C TYR A 78 44.17 -5.58 -68.86
N TRP A 79 42.98 -5.39 -68.31
CA TRP A 79 41.96 -6.40 -68.15
C TRP A 79 40.69 -5.98 -68.88
N VAL A 80 40.15 -6.87 -69.70
CA VAL A 80 38.82 -6.74 -70.27
C VAL A 80 37.85 -7.55 -69.42
N MET A 81 36.81 -6.88 -68.94
CA MET A 81 35.70 -7.46 -68.19
C MET A 81 34.47 -7.44 -69.07
N VAL A 82 33.72 -8.54 -69.07
CA VAL A 82 32.49 -8.64 -69.84
C VAL A 82 31.31 -8.66 -68.86
N THR A 83 30.34 -7.78 -69.05
CA THR A 83 29.14 -7.73 -68.22
C THR A 83 28.01 -8.54 -68.84
N GLU A 84 26.97 -8.85 -68.06
CA GLU A 84 25.76 -9.55 -68.53
C GLU A 84 25.06 -8.83 -69.69
N LYS A 85 25.24 -7.51 -69.81
CA LYS A 85 24.69 -6.70 -70.90
C LYS A 85 25.49 -6.83 -72.20
N GLY A 86 26.52 -7.67 -72.24
CA GLY A 86 27.41 -7.84 -73.39
C GLY A 86 28.37 -6.67 -73.61
N CYS A 87 28.54 -5.79 -72.61
CA CYS A 87 29.50 -4.68 -72.69
C CYS A 87 30.89 -5.16 -72.28
N TYR A 88 31.91 -4.70 -73.01
CA TYR A 88 33.31 -4.96 -72.69
C TYR A 88 33.95 -3.70 -72.08
N TRP A 89 34.41 -3.83 -70.85
CA TRP A 89 35.06 -2.74 -70.11
C TRP A 89 36.53 -3.04 -69.91
N LEU A 90 37.36 -2.02 -70.13
CA LEU A 90 38.80 -2.07 -69.99
C LEU A 90 39.23 -1.40 -68.68
N LEU A 91 40.06 -2.12 -67.95
CA LEU A 91 40.64 -1.77 -66.66
C LEU A 91 42.16 -1.89 -66.72
N PRO A 92 42.93 -1.08 -65.98
CA PRO A 92 44.31 -1.43 -65.67
C PRO A 92 44.36 -2.71 -64.82
N LYS A 93 45.46 -3.47 -64.87
CA LYS A 93 45.63 -4.63 -63.97
C LYS A 93 45.74 -4.19 -62.50
N ALA A 94 45.48 -5.10 -61.56
CA ALA A 94 45.72 -4.79 -60.13
C ALA A 94 47.16 -4.34 -59.86
N ASN A 95 47.31 -3.32 -59.01
CA ASN A 95 48.58 -2.65 -58.70
C ASN A 95 49.32 -2.11 -59.93
N PHE A 96 48.59 -1.74 -60.99
CA PHE A 96 49.17 -1.09 -62.15
C PHE A 96 49.89 0.20 -61.72
N ARG A 97 51.11 0.39 -62.22
CA ARG A 97 51.91 1.57 -61.95
C ARG A 97 52.09 2.34 -63.24
N ILE A 98 51.75 3.62 -63.21
CA ILE A 98 52.00 4.52 -64.34
C ILE A 98 53.40 5.08 -64.16
N ASN A 99 54.25 4.88 -65.16
CA ASN A 99 55.62 5.37 -65.21
C ASN A 99 55.87 6.06 -66.54
N SER A 100 57.02 6.70 -66.70
CA SER A 100 57.40 7.41 -67.92
C SER A 100 57.28 6.55 -69.19
N PHE A 101 57.56 5.24 -69.11
CA PHE A 101 57.53 4.33 -70.26
C PHE A 101 56.12 3.96 -70.74
N ASN A 102 55.15 3.84 -69.82
CA ASN A 102 53.78 3.44 -70.17
C ASN A 102 52.79 4.61 -70.20
N LYS A 103 53.19 5.80 -69.77
CA LYS A 103 52.36 7.00 -69.67
C LYS A 103 51.59 7.31 -70.96
N ASP A 104 52.26 7.28 -72.10
CA ASP A 104 51.63 7.60 -73.39
C ASP A 104 50.64 6.52 -73.84
N THR A 105 50.96 5.25 -73.56
CA THR A 105 50.04 4.13 -73.79
C THR A 105 48.81 4.24 -72.92
N VAL A 106 48.97 4.58 -71.64
CA VAL A 106 47.85 4.75 -70.71
C VAL A 106 47.01 5.97 -71.11
N LYS A 107 47.62 7.09 -71.48
CA LYS A 107 46.91 8.28 -72.01
C LYS A 107 46.08 7.99 -73.27
N SER A 108 46.51 7.02 -74.07
CA SER A 108 45.74 6.61 -75.25
C SER A 108 44.46 5.85 -74.89
N LEU A 109 44.41 5.22 -73.70
CA LEU A 109 43.30 4.40 -73.20
C LEU A 109 42.45 5.12 -72.13
N PHE A 110 43.04 6.00 -71.34
CA PHE A 110 42.43 6.70 -70.22
C PHE A 110 42.79 8.19 -70.23
N LYS A 111 41.82 9.05 -69.87
CA LYS A 111 42.03 10.46 -69.56
C LYS A 111 42.53 10.59 -68.12
N PHE A 112 43.40 11.56 -67.89
CA PHE A 112 43.92 11.84 -66.55
C PHE A 112 43.26 13.09 -66.00
N ASN A 113 42.67 12.95 -64.81
CA ASN A 113 42.21 14.05 -63.99
C ASN A 113 43.28 14.33 -62.91
N GLY A 114 43.67 15.59 -62.78
CA GLY A 114 44.72 16.02 -61.86
C GLY A 114 46.15 15.87 -62.41
N SER A 115 47.12 16.23 -61.57
CA SER A 115 48.54 16.26 -61.93
C SER A 115 49.20 14.90 -61.68
N LEU A 116 49.68 14.27 -62.75
CA LEU A 116 50.45 13.02 -62.65
C LEU A 116 51.85 13.30 -62.10
N SER A 117 52.13 12.89 -60.86
CA SER A 117 53.50 12.80 -60.32
C SER A 117 54.31 11.75 -61.11
N GLU A 118 55.63 11.93 -61.23
CA GLU A 118 56.50 11.09 -62.08
C GLU A 118 56.42 9.58 -61.75
N ASP A 119 55.98 9.22 -60.54
CA ASP A 119 55.70 7.86 -60.09
C ASP A 119 54.34 7.74 -59.37
N ALA A 120 53.24 8.02 -60.09
CA ALA A 120 51.90 7.84 -59.55
C ALA A 120 51.62 6.35 -59.22
N ARG A 121 51.77 5.98 -57.94
CA ARG A 121 51.43 4.65 -57.40
C ARG A 121 49.95 4.52 -57.05
N GLU A 122 49.28 5.64 -56.85
CA GLU A 122 47.91 5.70 -56.37
C GLU A 122 47.09 6.56 -57.33
N PHE A 123 46.00 5.97 -57.81
CA PHE A 123 44.99 6.62 -58.63
C PHE A 123 43.65 5.98 -58.32
N ILE A 124 42.59 6.75 -58.52
CA ILE A 124 41.21 6.26 -58.42
C ILE A 124 40.67 6.11 -59.83
N LEU A 125 40.12 4.95 -60.16
CA LEU A 125 39.37 4.77 -61.39
C LEU A 125 38.02 5.50 -61.23
N VAL A 126 37.78 6.52 -62.05
CA VAL A 126 36.53 7.31 -62.01
C VAL A 126 35.56 6.87 -63.10
N LYS A 127 36.08 6.48 -64.27
CA LYS A 127 35.26 5.95 -65.37
C LYS A 127 35.98 4.81 -66.08
N LEU A 128 35.24 3.76 -66.43
CA LEU A 128 35.74 2.63 -67.20
C LEU A 128 36.00 3.01 -68.66
N ALA A 129 37.02 2.40 -69.26
CA ALA A 129 37.22 2.50 -70.70
C ALA A 129 36.33 1.47 -71.41
N LYS A 130 35.66 1.85 -72.50
CA LYS A 130 34.76 0.95 -73.24
C LYS A 130 35.47 0.39 -74.46
N VAL A 131 35.35 -0.91 -74.68
CA VAL A 131 35.92 -1.58 -75.86
C VAL A 131 34.87 -2.42 -76.57
N SER A 132 35.12 -2.80 -77.82
CA SER A 132 34.29 -3.75 -78.57
C SER A 132 35.12 -4.78 -79.30
N LEU A 133 34.56 -5.99 -79.47
CA LEU A 133 35.22 -7.06 -80.16
C LEU A 133 35.27 -6.77 -81.67
N THR A 134 36.44 -6.94 -82.28
CA THR A 134 36.61 -6.80 -83.72
C THR A 134 35.93 -7.98 -84.46
N PRO A 135 35.59 -7.83 -85.75
CA PRO A 135 34.92 -8.90 -86.52
C PRO A 135 35.67 -10.23 -86.59
N GLY A 136 36.98 -10.23 -86.32
CA GLY A 136 37.81 -11.44 -86.25
C GLY A 136 37.73 -12.20 -84.92
N GLY A 137 37.07 -11.66 -83.89
CA GLY A 137 36.86 -12.34 -82.61
C GLY A 137 38.07 -12.34 -81.64
N ASP A 138 39.26 -11.96 -82.10
CA ASP A 138 40.50 -12.14 -81.34
C ASP A 138 41.10 -10.83 -80.77
N GLN A 139 40.50 -9.68 -81.11
CA GLN A 139 41.01 -8.36 -80.72
C GLN A 139 39.88 -7.44 -80.28
N TRP A 140 40.21 -6.50 -79.39
CA TRP A 140 39.30 -5.45 -78.93
C TRP A 140 39.73 -4.08 -79.43
N ARG A 141 38.74 -3.28 -79.83
CA ARG A 141 38.90 -1.90 -80.27
C ARG A 141 38.42 -0.95 -79.18
N LEU A 142 39.17 0.11 -78.91
CA LEU A 142 38.73 1.15 -77.97
C LEU A 142 37.59 1.99 -78.56
N GLU A 143 36.45 2.02 -77.87
CA GLU A 143 35.31 2.89 -78.20
C GLU A 143 35.36 4.18 -77.40
N GLU A 144 35.56 4.09 -76.09
CA GLU A 144 35.59 5.24 -75.19
C GLU A 144 36.77 5.15 -74.22
N ARG A 145 37.43 6.29 -73.99
CA ARG A 145 38.47 6.40 -72.97
C ARG A 145 37.87 6.46 -71.58
N GLY A 146 38.48 5.70 -70.66
CA GLY A 146 38.17 5.79 -69.23
C GLY A 146 38.79 7.03 -68.60
N VAL A 147 38.61 7.20 -67.29
CA VAL A 147 39.13 8.34 -66.53
C VAL A 147 39.82 7.84 -65.27
N LEU A 148 41.08 8.23 -65.08
CA LEU A 148 41.85 8.02 -63.85
C LEU A 148 42.06 9.36 -63.16
N ASP A 149 41.80 9.41 -61.86
CA ASP A 149 42.00 10.59 -61.03
C ASP A 149 43.21 10.41 -60.09
N PHE A 150 44.07 11.43 -60.09
CA PHE A 150 45.32 11.50 -59.32
C PHE A 150 45.26 12.58 -58.23
N GLY A 151 44.09 13.15 -57.96
CA GLY A 151 43.90 14.21 -56.97
C GLY A 151 44.24 13.77 -55.53
N GLY A 152 45.42 14.14 -55.05
CA GLY A 152 45.80 14.04 -53.64
C GLY A 152 45.07 15.07 -52.75
N ASN A 153 44.73 14.65 -51.51
CA ASN A 153 44.35 15.48 -50.33
C ASN A 153 42.86 15.66 -49.93
N SER A 154 41.92 14.76 -50.22
CA SER A 154 40.50 14.98 -49.81
C SER A 154 40.00 14.23 -48.55
N GLN A 155 40.57 13.07 -48.19
CA GLN A 155 40.03 12.26 -47.07
C GLN A 155 40.74 12.48 -45.74
N LEU A 156 42.08 12.47 -45.70
CA LEU A 156 42.83 12.61 -44.45
C LEU A 156 42.61 13.96 -43.76
N SER A 157 42.57 15.06 -44.53
CA SER A 157 42.33 16.40 -43.97
C SER A 157 40.90 16.55 -43.43
N ARG A 158 39.92 15.88 -44.03
CA ARG A 158 38.53 15.87 -43.56
C ARG A 158 38.41 15.15 -42.22
N LEU A 159 39.03 13.97 -42.11
CA LEU A 159 39.07 13.19 -40.89
C LEU A 159 39.80 13.91 -39.74
N GLN A 160 40.87 14.66 -40.06
CA GLN A 160 41.57 15.47 -39.05
C GLN A 160 40.69 16.59 -38.50
N SER A 161 39.93 17.28 -39.35
CA SER A 161 38.98 18.32 -38.93
C SER A 161 37.83 17.74 -38.09
N GLU A 162 37.30 16.58 -38.48
CA GLU A 162 36.24 15.89 -37.72
C GLU A 162 36.74 15.44 -36.35
N LEU A 163 37.95 14.88 -36.27
CA LEU A 163 38.54 14.47 -35.00
C LEU A 163 38.70 15.63 -34.02
N GLU A 164 39.13 16.79 -34.51
CA GLU A 164 39.29 17.97 -33.66
C GLU A 164 37.94 18.51 -33.17
N GLY A 165 36.92 18.56 -34.04
CA GLY A 165 35.56 18.93 -33.63
C GLY A 165 34.99 17.98 -32.56
N VAL A 166 35.22 16.68 -32.70
CA VAL A 166 34.78 15.68 -31.70
C VAL A 166 35.51 15.87 -30.35
N LYS A 167 36.77 16.31 -30.35
CA LYS A 167 37.47 16.60 -29.08
C LYS A 167 36.89 17.82 -28.38
N GLU A 168 36.57 18.88 -29.12
CA GLU A 168 35.96 20.09 -28.56
C GLU A 168 34.57 19.79 -27.97
N GLU A 169 33.75 19.00 -28.69
CA GLU A 169 32.47 18.50 -28.16
C GLU A 169 32.66 17.61 -26.93
N ARG A 170 33.67 16.73 -26.98
CA ARG A 170 34.38 16.08 -25.86
C ARG A 170 34.36 16.93 -24.58
N GLU A 171 35.20 17.95 -24.63
CA GLU A 171 35.51 18.81 -23.50
C GLU A 171 34.29 19.60 -23.03
N LYS A 172 33.46 20.07 -23.97
CA LYS A 172 32.21 20.77 -23.65
C LYS A 172 31.26 19.87 -22.86
N LEU A 173 30.99 18.65 -23.33
CA LEU A 173 30.12 17.70 -22.65
C LEU A 173 30.68 17.29 -21.28
N GLU A 174 32.00 17.11 -21.16
CA GLU A 174 32.63 16.83 -19.87
C GLU A 174 32.45 17.99 -18.87
N SER A 175 32.53 19.24 -19.35
CA SER A 175 32.28 20.42 -18.51
C SER A 175 30.83 20.52 -18.05
N GLU A 176 29.87 20.29 -18.95
CA GLU A 176 28.43 20.28 -18.63
C GLU A 176 28.09 19.15 -17.66
N LEU A 177 28.67 17.96 -17.86
CA LEU A 177 28.46 16.82 -16.98
C LEU A 177 29.04 17.05 -15.58
N ARG A 178 30.15 17.78 -15.47
CA ARG A 178 30.70 18.21 -14.19
C ARG A 178 29.76 19.18 -13.47
N LEU A 179 29.24 20.19 -14.17
CA LEU A 179 28.27 21.14 -13.60
C LEU A 179 27.00 20.43 -13.13
N ALA A 180 26.45 19.53 -13.95
CA ALA A 180 25.27 18.75 -13.58
C ALA A 180 25.50 17.87 -12.34
N ARG A 181 26.71 17.33 -12.16
CA ARG A 181 27.08 16.59 -10.93
C ARG A 181 27.13 17.51 -9.72
N ASP A 182 27.75 18.67 -9.83
CA ASP A 182 27.84 19.63 -8.73
C ASP A 182 26.45 20.14 -8.30
N GLU A 183 25.55 20.38 -9.27
CA GLU A 183 24.15 20.73 -9.00
C GLU A 183 23.39 19.59 -8.34
N ARG A 184 23.54 18.36 -8.82
CA ARG A 184 22.93 17.18 -8.20
C ARG A 184 23.38 17.04 -6.75
N ASP A 185 24.67 17.21 -6.47
CA ASP A 185 25.22 17.05 -5.11
C ASP A 185 24.73 18.17 -4.17
N ARG A 186 24.57 19.40 -4.71
CA ARG A 186 23.93 20.50 -4.00
C ARG A 186 22.47 20.18 -3.65
N PHE A 187 21.66 19.72 -4.61
CA PHE A 187 20.27 19.35 -4.35
C PHE A 187 20.15 18.16 -3.41
N ALA A 188 21.02 17.16 -3.54
CA ALA A 188 21.05 16.02 -2.63
C ALA A 188 21.30 16.46 -1.18
N SER A 189 22.21 17.41 -0.98
CA SER A 189 22.50 17.98 0.35
C SER A 189 21.31 18.76 0.90
N GLN A 190 20.64 19.58 0.08
CA GLN A 190 19.42 20.30 0.50
C GLN A 190 18.28 19.36 0.86
N VAL A 191 18.08 18.29 0.10
CA VAL A 191 17.05 17.28 0.39
C VAL A 191 17.38 16.54 1.69
N ALA A 192 18.66 16.20 1.92
CA ALA A 192 19.08 15.55 3.16
C ALA A 192 18.84 16.43 4.39
N GLU A 193 19.18 17.71 4.33
CA GLU A 193 18.90 18.72 5.38
C GLU A 193 17.39 18.82 5.68
N LEU A 194 16.56 18.99 4.64
CA LEU A 194 15.10 19.08 4.81
C LEU A 194 14.49 17.78 5.34
N ALA A 195 15.00 16.63 4.90
CA ALA A 195 14.57 15.34 5.41
C ALA A 195 14.92 15.18 6.90
N TYR A 196 16.13 15.61 7.29
CA TYR A 196 16.58 15.57 8.68
C TYR A 196 15.73 16.47 9.59
N ASP A 197 15.51 17.74 9.20
CA ASP A 197 14.66 18.66 9.95
C ASP A 197 13.22 18.14 10.09
N ARG A 198 12.66 17.57 9.01
CA ARG A 198 11.34 16.95 9.06
C ARG A 198 11.29 15.75 9.99
N LEU A 199 12.31 14.88 9.96
CA LEU A 199 12.41 13.73 10.85
C LEU A 199 12.51 14.15 12.31
N GLN A 200 13.32 15.17 12.63
CA GLN A 200 13.42 15.70 13.99
C GLN A 200 12.06 16.24 14.50
N LYS A 201 11.34 16.98 13.66
CA LYS A 201 9.99 17.47 14.00
C LYS A 201 9.01 16.32 14.24
N THR A 202 9.08 15.25 13.45
CA THR A 202 8.21 14.08 13.66
C THR A 202 8.58 13.31 14.92
N LEU A 203 9.87 13.18 15.24
CA LEU A 203 10.34 12.54 16.47
C LEU A 203 9.85 13.31 17.70
N ALA A 204 10.00 14.63 17.72
CA ALA A 204 9.54 15.45 18.84
C ALA A 204 8.02 15.32 19.08
N LYS A 205 7.22 15.24 18.02
CA LYS A 205 5.77 14.99 18.12
C LYS A 205 5.45 13.59 18.65
N LEU A 206 6.25 12.59 18.26
CA LEU A 206 6.08 11.21 18.73
C LEU A 206 6.37 11.12 20.24
N GLU A 207 7.48 11.72 20.67
CA GLU A 207 7.87 11.81 22.09
C GLU A 207 6.81 12.53 22.93
N GLU A 208 6.22 13.61 22.39
CA GLU A 208 5.11 14.30 23.05
C GLU A 208 3.87 13.41 23.15
N GLY A 209 3.55 12.65 22.10
CA GLY A 209 2.49 11.64 22.11
C GLY A 209 2.72 10.56 23.17
N ASP A 210 3.94 10.04 23.30
CA ASP A 210 4.29 9.01 24.28
C ASP A 210 4.27 9.54 25.72
N ARG A 211 4.67 10.80 25.94
CA ARG A 211 4.47 11.49 27.22
C ARG A 211 2.99 11.60 27.57
N TRP A 212 2.15 12.00 26.61
CA TRP A 212 0.71 12.12 26.84
C TRP A 212 0.06 10.77 27.16
N ARG A 213 0.44 9.71 26.44
CA ARG A 213 0.01 8.35 26.72
C ARG A 213 0.41 7.91 28.13
N SER A 214 1.66 8.11 28.53
CA SER A 214 2.13 7.76 29.87
C SER A 214 1.33 8.48 30.96
N ASN A 215 1.05 9.78 30.80
CA ASN A 215 0.25 10.55 31.74
C ASN A 215 -1.21 10.03 31.81
N LEU A 216 -1.81 9.69 30.68
CA LEU A 216 -3.14 9.10 30.68
C LEU A 216 -3.18 7.74 31.38
N THR A 217 -2.21 6.88 31.13
CA THR A 217 -2.11 5.58 31.79
C THR A 217 -2.00 5.75 33.31
N GLU A 218 -1.15 6.67 33.77
CA GLU A 218 -1.03 6.98 35.20
C GLU A 218 -2.35 7.49 35.80
N ARG A 219 -3.08 8.36 35.08
CA ARG A 219 -4.38 8.86 35.54
C ARG A 219 -5.43 7.75 35.58
N LEU A 220 -5.45 6.85 34.61
CA LEU A 220 -6.34 5.69 34.61
C LEU A 220 -6.04 4.79 35.80
N GLU A 221 -4.78 4.47 36.06
CA GLU A 221 -4.39 3.65 37.21
C GLU A 221 -4.82 4.28 38.54
N ARG A 222 -4.64 5.60 38.70
CA ARG A 222 -5.13 6.33 39.89
C ARG A 222 -6.66 6.27 40.03
N LEU A 223 -7.40 6.34 38.92
CA LEU A 223 -8.86 6.24 38.94
C LEU A 223 -9.32 4.82 39.27
N GLU A 224 -8.67 3.79 38.74
CA GLU A 224 -8.94 2.39 39.08
C GLU A 224 -8.69 2.12 40.57
N GLN A 225 -7.56 2.60 41.11
CA GLN A 225 -7.27 2.51 42.54
C GLN A 225 -8.31 3.24 43.40
N ALA A 226 -8.72 4.44 42.99
CA ALA A 226 -9.75 5.20 43.69
C ALA A 226 -11.12 4.51 43.64
N GLY A 227 -11.47 3.91 42.49
CA GLY A 227 -12.67 3.11 42.31
C GLY A 227 -12.69 1.90 43.24
N ALA A 228 -11.61 1.11 43.26
CA ALA A 228 -11.48 -0.04 44.15
C ALA A 228 -11.57 0.34 45.63
N LEU A 229 -10.93 1.45 46.03
CA LEU A 229 -11.04 1.96 47.40
C LEU A 229 -12.48 2.37 47.75
N GLN A 230 -13.19 2.99 46.81
CA GLN A 230 -14.57 3.40 47.01
C GLN A 230 -15.51 2.19 47.13
N GLU A 231 -15.35 1.18 46.28
CA GLU A 231 -16.10 -0.08 46.37
C GLU A 231 -15.89 -0.78 47.71
N GLN A 232 -14.64 -0.81 48.19
CA GLN A 232 -14.32 -1.36 49.51
C GLN A 232 -15.00 -0.57 50.63
N ARG A 233 -15.00 0.78 50.56
CA ARG A 233 -15.69 1.62 51.55
C ARG A 233 -17.20 1.39 51.55
N CYS A 234 -17.82 1.29 50.39
CA CYS A 234 -19.25 0.99 50.26
C CYS A 234 -19.57 -0.39 50.85
N SER A 235 -18.79 -1.41 50.52
CA SER A 235 -18.96 -2.77 51.05
C SER A 235 -18.84 -2.81 52.59
N ASN A 236 -17.86 -2.10 53.14
CA ASN A 236 -17.68 -2.01 54.60
C ASN A 236 -18.85 -1.30 55.28
N LEU A 237 -19.32 -0.18 54.70
CA LEU A 237 -20.48 0.54 55.22
C LEU A 237 -21.75 -0.33 55.17
N GLU A 238 -21.99 -1.03 54.07
CA GLU A 238 -23.12 -1.95 53.96
C GLU A 238 -23.06 -3.03 55.04
N ALA A 239 -21.89 -3.65 55.25
CA ALA A 239 -21.68 -4.63 56.31
C ALA A 239 -21.97 -4.06 57.71
N ASP A 240 -21.47 -2.86 58.02
CA ASP A 240 -21.73 -2.16 59.29
C ASP A 240 -23.22 -1.87 59.48
N TYR A 241 -23.92 -1.41 58.43
CA TYR A 241 -25.37 -1.18 58.47
C TYR A 241 -26.13 -2.48 58.73
N PHE A 242 -25.81 -3.56 58.04
CA PHE A 242 -26.44 -4.87 58.26
C PHE A 242 -26.20 -5.38 59.68
N GLN A 243 -24.98 -5.26 60.20
CA GLN A 243 -24.65 -5.66 61.56
C GLN A 243 -25.45 -4.84 62.59
N ARG A 244 -25.55 -3.53 62.41
CA ARG A 244 -26.31 -2.67 63.33
C ARG A 244 -27.81 -2.93 63.29
N LEU A 245 -28.36 -3.20 62.12
CA LEU A 245 -29.75 -3.62 61.97
C LEU A 245 -30.02 -4.95 62.68
N ALA A 246 -29.10 -5.92 62.57
CA ALA A 246 -29.22 -7.20 63.28
C ALA A 246 -29.18 -7.02 64.80
N GLN A 247 -28.28 -6.16 65.31
CA GLN A 247 -28.20 -5.82 66.74
C GLN A 247 -29.50 -5.18 67.25
N LEU A 248 -29.98 -4.13 66.58
CA LEU A 248 -31.23 -3.46 66.96
C LEU A 248 -32.43 -4.41 66.93
N LYS A 249 -32.49 -5.31 65.93
CA LYS A 249 -33.55 -6.33 65.86
C LYS A 249 -33.49 -7.27 67.05
N SER A 250 -32.30 -7.69 67.47
CA SER A 250 -32.10 -8.52 68.67
C SER A 250 -32.53 -7.80 69.94
N GLU A 251 -32.06 -6.56 70.15
CA GLU A 251 -32.41 -5.74 71.31
C GLU A 251 -33.93 -5.51 71.41
N LEU A 252 -34.58 -5.21 70.28
CA LEU A 252 -36.02 -5.00 70.23
C LEU A 252 -36.78 -6.29 70.53
N SER A 253 -36.31 -7.44 70.04
CA SER A 253 -36.87 -8.75 70.37
C SER A 253 -36.76 -9.06 71.86
N GLU A 254 -35.61 -8.80 72.48
CA GLU A 254 -35.42 -8.97 73.93
C GLU A 254 -36.35 -8.07 74.73
N LYS A 255 -36.49 -6.79 74.33
CA LYS A 255 -37.41 -5.85 74.97
C LYS A 255 -38.86 -6.29 74.86
N LEU A 256 -39.28 -6.83 73.71
CA LEU A 256 -40.62 -7.38 73.53
C LEU A 256 -40.88 -8.56 74.49
N VAL A 257 -39.93 -9.49 74.60
CA VAL A 257 -40.04 -10.62 75.54
C VAL A 257 -40.09 -10.13 77.00
N GLN A 258 -39.28 -9.13 77.35
CA GLN A 258 -39.31 -8.51 78.69
C GLN A 258 -40.68 -7.90 79.00
N LEU A 259 -41.24 -7.12 78.07
CA LEU A 259 -42.57 -6.51 78.23
C LEU A 259 -43.67 -7.56 78.34
N GLN A 260 -43.64 -8.61 77.53
CA GLN A 260 -44.59 -9.73 77.62
C GLN A 260 -44.53 -10.43 78.98
N SER A 261 -43.33 -10.65 79.52
CA SER A 261 -43.16 -11.21 80.86
C SER A 261 -43.71 -10.29 81.95
N GLN A 262 -43.48 -8.98 81.84
CA GLN A 262 -44.02 -7.99 82.79
C GLN A 262 -45.55 -7.94 82.75
N LEU A 263 -46.16 -7.94 81.55
CA LEU A 263 -47.60 -8.01 81.38
C LEU A 263 -48.18 -9.27 82.01
N SER A 264 -47.57 -10.43 81.75
CA SER A 264 -48.03 -11.71 82.34
C SER A 264 -48.02 -11.68 83.87
N LYS A 265 -46.97 -11.10 84.48
CA LYS A 265 -46.89 -10.94 85.95
C LYS A 265 -47.95 -9.99 86.48
N LEU A 266 -48.23 -8.90 85.77
CA LEU A 266 -49.27 -7.94 86.15
C LEU A 266 -50.64 -8.59 86.06
N GLU A 267 -50.95 -9.29 84.97
CA GLU A 267 -52.19 -10.05 84.78
C GLU A 267 -52.40 -11.08 85.91
N GLU A 268 -51.37 -11.84 86.27
CA GLU A 268 -51.44 -12.79 87.38
C GLU A 268 -51.72 -12.10 88.72
N SER A 269 -51.08 -10.95 88.97
CA SER A 269 -51.32 -10.15 90.18
C SER A 269 -52.73 -9.56 90.22
N GLU A 270 -53.27 -9.12 89.08
CA GLU A 270 -54.64 -8.59 88.96
C GLU A 270 -55.67 -9.70 89.19
N ILE A 271 -55.46 -10.89 88.60
CA ILE A 271 -56.28 -12.07 88.85
C ILE A 271 -56.30 -12.40 90.35
N ASN A 272 -55.13 -12.41 91.00
CA ASN A 272 -55.05 -12.66 92.44
C ASN A 272 -55.80 -11.59 93.26
N ASN A 273 -55.67 -10.30 92.92
CA ASN A 273 -56.40 -9.23 93.57
C ASN A 273 -57.92 -9.38 93.39
N ILE A 274 -58.39 -9.80 92.22
CA ILE A 274 -59.81 -10.09 91.96
C ILE A 274 -60.29 -11.22 92.89
N TYR A 275 -59.54 -12.31 93.04
CA TYR A 275 -59.88 -13.39 93.98
C TYR A 275 -59.97 -12.89 95.42
N GLN A 276 -59.01 -12.09 95.88
CA GLN A 276 -59.04 -11.51 97.24
C GLN A 276 -60.26 -10.60 97.45
N LEU A 277 -60.59 -9.75 96.48
CA LEU A 277 -61.77 -8.89 96.54
C LEU A 277 -63.08 -9.69 96.58
N GLN A 278 -63.17 -10.80 95.84
CA GLN A 278 -64.31 -11.71 95.91
C GLN A 278 -64.46 -12.34 97.30
N GLU A 279 -63.36 -12.78 97.93
CA GLU A 279 -63.38 -13.35 99.27
C GLU A 279 -63.85 -12.32 100.33
N ILE A 280 -63.32 -11.09 100.26
CA ILE A 280 -63.75 -9.98 101.13
C ILE A 280 -65.24 -9.67 100.92
N THR A 281 -65.70 -9.67 99.67
CA THR A 281 -67.12 -9.44 99.34
C THR A 281 -68.01 -10.51 99.95
N HIS A 282 -67.58 -11.77 99.93
CA HIS A 282 -68.31 -12.87 100.57
C HIS A 282 -68.36 -12.71 102.10
N LYS A 283 -67.22 -12.38 102.74
CA LYS A 283 -67.15 -12.07 104.18
C LYS A 283 -68.07 -10.90 104.55
N GLN A 284 -68.07 -9.83 103.77
CA GLN A 284 -68.95 -8.68 103.97
C GLN A 284 -70.43 -9.07 103.86
N LYS A 285 -70.80 -9.89 102.88
CA LYS A 285 -72.17 -10.41 102.73
C LYS A 285 -72.60 -11.22 103.96
N ASN A 286 -71.73 -12.10 104.46
CA ASN A 286 -72.01 -12.91 105.66
C ASN A 286 -72.18 -12.02 106.89
N ASN A 287 -71.28 -11.06 107.10
CA ASN A 287 -71.38 -10.09 108.18
C ASN A 287 -72.68 -9.24 108.08
N THR A 288 -73.07 -8.84 106.87
CA THR A 288 -74.31 -8.09 106.64
C THR A 288 -75.54 -8.92 107.03
N THR A 289 -75.55 -10.21 106.67
CA THR A 289 -76.61 -11.15 107.08
C THR A 289 -76.65 -11.32 108.59
N TYR A 290 -75.50 -11.52 109.23
CA TYR A 290 -75.39 -11.62 110.68
C TYR A 290 -75.90 -10.36 111.40
N LEU A 291 -75.49 -9.18 110.96
CA LEU A 291 -75.97 -7.90 111.52
C LEU A 291 -77.47 -7.70 111.33
N LYS A 292 -78.04 -8.12 110.18
CA LYS A 292 -79.50 -8.13 109.98
C LYS A 292 -80.21 -9.06 110.96
N ALA A 293 -79.66 -10.24 111.22
CA ALA A 293 -80.22 -11.19 112.20
C ALA A 293 -80.17 -10.63 113.62
N VAL A 294 -79.03 -10.10 114.05
CA VAL A 294 -78.88 -9.42 115.36
C VAL A 294 -79.82 -8.22 115.48
N GLY A 295 -79.96 -7.41 114.42
CA GLY A 295 -80.91 -6.31 114.38
C GLY A 295 -82.37 -6.77 114.57
N ALA A 296 -82.75 -7.91 113.99
CA ALA A 296 -84.06 -8.52 114.19
C ALA A 296 -84.24 -9.02 115.64
N GLU A 297 -83.22 -9.60 116.25
CA GLU A 297 -83.24 -10.02 117.67
C GLU A 297 -83.38 -8.82 118.61
N ILE A 298 -82.62 -7.74 118.40
CA ILE A 298 -82.73 -6.50 119.17
C ILE A 298 -84.16 -5.95 119.06
N ASN A 299 -84.75 -5.92 117.86
CA ASN A 299 -86.13 -5.49 117.66
C ASN A 299 -87.13 -6.37 118.42
N LYS A 300 -86.90 -7.69 118.44
CA LYS A 300 -87.72 -8.64 119.21
C LYS A 300 -87.60 -8.39 120.71
N ILE A 301 -86.38 -8.23 121.25
CA ILE A 301 -86.13 -7.90 122.66
C ILE A 301 -86.81 -6.57 123.02
N ASN A 302 -86.67 -5.55 122.18
CA ASN A 302 -87.32 -4.26 122.39
C ASN A 302 -88.85 -4.39 122.47
N SER A 303 -89.46 -5.23 121.61
CA SER A 303 -90.90 -5.50 121.69
C SER A 303 -91.32 -6.24 122.97
N GLN A 304 -90.47 -7.13 123.49
CA GLN A 304 -90.70 -7.83 124.76
C GLN A 304 -90.55 -6.90 125.96
N ILE A 305 -89.54 -6.04 125.97
CA ILE A 305 -89.35 -5.00 126.99
C ILE A 305 -90.56 -4.06 126.99
N LEU A 306 -91.07 -3.67 125.82
CA LEU A 306 -92.26 -2.83 125.71
C LEU A 306 -93.48 -3.50 126.36
N LYS A 307 -93.72 -4.79 126.06
CA LYS A 307 -94.80 -5.58 126.69
C LYS A 307 -94.63 -5.69 128.21
N LEU A 308 -93.43 -6.03 128.68
CA LEU A 308 -93.14 -6.10 130.12
C LEU A 308 -93.36 -4.76 130.81
N LYS A 309 -93.01 -3.66 130.13
CA LYS A 309 -93.25 -2.30 130.63
C LYS A 309 -94.75 -2.00 130.73
N GLU A 310 -95.54 -2.38 129.72
CA GLU A 310 -97.01 -2.27 129.75
C GLU A 310 -97.63 -3.16 130.85
N GLU A 311 -97.13 -4.38 131.04
CA GLU A 311 -97.56 -5.30 132.09
C GLU A 311 -97.24 -4.77 133.50
N LEU A 312 -96.01 -4.27 133.71
CA LEU A 312 -95.62 -3.59 134.94
C LEU A 312 -96.48 -2.37 135.21
N GLN A 313 -96.79 -1.59 134.17
CA GLN A 313 -97.67 -0.42 134.29
C GLN A 313 -99.11 -0.82 134.66
N ARG A 314 -99.63 -1.92 134.09
CA ARG A 314 -100.91 -2.52 134.49
C ARG A 314 -100.92 -3.06 135.91
N LEU A 315 -99.83 -3.71 136.35
CA LEU A 315 -99.68 -4.18 137.73
C LEU A 315 -99.62 -3.01 138.71
N LEU A 316 -98.87 -1.96 138.37
CA LEU A 316 -98.83 -0.72 139.16
C LEU A 316 -100.23 -0.08 139.26
N GLU A 317 -100.97 0.00 138.14
CA GLU A 317 -102.34 0.52 138.12
C GLU A 317 -103.32 -0.38 138.89
N GLY A 318 -103.10 -1.70 138.89
CA GLY A 318 -103.86 -2.68 139.65
C GLY A 318 -103.62 -2.62 141.16
N GLU A 319 -102.36 -2.48 141.59
CA GLU A 319 -101.98 -2.33 143.00
C GLU A 319 -102.32 -0.93 143.56
N LEU A 320 -102.31 0.11 142.72
CA LEU A 320 -102.77 1.44 143.10
C LEU A 320 -104.30 1.59 143.10
N ARG A 321 -105.05 0.64 142.54
CA ARG A 321 -106.52 0.65 142.53
C ARG A 321 -107.14 0.61 143.94
N PRO A 322 -106.75 -0.30 144.86
CA PRO A 322 -107.23 -0.27 146.24
C PRO A 322 -106.77 1.00 147.00
N ILE A 323 -105.62 1.58 146.64
CA ILE A 323 -105.14 2.84 147.25
C ILE A 323 -105.97 4.04 146.75
N LYS A 324 -106.34 4.10 145.47
CA LYS A 324 -107.25 5.13 144.94
C LYS A 324 -108.67 4.99 145.52
N GLU A 325 -109.17 3.77 145.72
CA GLU A 325 -110.45 3.53 146.37
C GLU A 325 -110.43 3.89 147.86
N LEU A 326 -109.33 3.60 148.58
CA LEU A 326 -109.11 4.05 149.96
C LEU A 326 -109.04 5.57 150.08
N VAL A 327 -108.37 6.26 149.15
CA VAL A 327 -108.35 7.73 149.12
C VAL A 327 -109.74 8.30 148.80
N SER A 328 -110.55 7.64 147.97
CA SER A 328 -111.93 8.05 147.72
C SER A 328 -112.87 7.80 148.91
N LEU A 329 -112.65 6.71 149.67
CA LEU A 329 -113.39 6.36 150.89
C LEU A 329 -113.01 7.27 152.08
N PHE A 330 -111.73 7.63 152.22
CA PHE A 330 -111.28 8.61 153.22
C PHE A 330 -111.70 10.04 152.86
N GLY A 331 -111.81 10.38 151.56
CA GLY A 331 -112.40 11.64 151.11
C GLY A 331 -113.90 11.78 151.46
N GLY A 332 -114.62 10.67 151.63
CA GLY A 332 -116.03 10.64 152.05
C GLY A 332 -116.24 10.76 153.57
N TRP A 333 -115.28 10.31 154.39
CA TRP A 333 -115.38 10.36 155.86
C TRP A 333 -115.21 11.77 156.45
N LEU A 334 -114.70 12.72 155.66
CA LEU A 334 -114.67 14.15 155.95
C LEU A 334 -116.04 14.86 155.89
N ARG A 335 -117.18 14.16 155.72
CA ARG A 335 -118.50 14.82 155.62
C ARG A 335 -119.52 14.52 156.72
N ASN A 336 -119.34 13.53 157.59
CA ASN A 336 -120.36 13.15 158.57
C ASN A 336 -119.76 12.83 159.96
N SER A 337 -119.26 13.84 160.67
CA SER A 337 -119.30 13.92 162.13
C SER A 337 -119.14 15.38 162.57
N PRO A 338 -119.91 15.82 163.59
CA PRO A 338 -120.40 17.20 163.78
C PRO A 338 -119.36 18.24 164.17
#